data_AF-A0AAT9HJU5-F1
#
_entry.id   AF-A0AAT9HJU5-F1
#
_cell.length_a   1.000
_cell.length_b   1.000
_cell.length_c   1.000
_cell.angle_alpha   90.00
_cell.angle_beta   90.00
_cell.angle_gamma   90.00
#
_symmetry.space_group_name_H-M   'P 1'
#
loop_
_entity.id
_entity.type
_entity.pdbx_description
1 polymer ?
#
loop_
_entity_poly.entity_id
_entity_poly.type
_entity_poly.pdbx_seq_one_letter_code
_entity_poly.pdbx_strand_id
1 'polypeptide(L)'
;MGRVTRPTDTGGLGFGLKWNMGWMHDSLEYVSHEPVHRKYHHHEMTFAMVYAYSENYVLPISHDEVVHGKQALVSKMPGDWWQRRANVRAYLGFMWAHPGKQLLFMGQEFAQGAEWCEERGPEWWLLDEGYHSAGDHRGVRDLVRDLNDRYRATPALWQRDTDPSGFRWVEVDAADDNVFAFLRYDDGGRPLLAVSNFSPWSGTTTPSVPATT
;
A
#
# COMPACT_ATOMS: atom_id res chain seq x y z
N MET A 1 25.04 -4.01 0.52
CA MET A 1 23.63 -4.13 0.99
C MET A 1 23.63 -4.14 2.51
N GLY A 2 22.73 -3.36 3.14
CA GLY A 2 22.66 -3.26 4.60
C GLY A 2 22.39 -4.63 5.24
N ARG A 3 22.99 -4.89 6.40
CA ARG A 3 22.70 -6.05 7.26
C ARG A 3 21.95 -5.58 8.51
N VAL A 4 20.97 -4.69 8.33
CA VAL A 4 20.30 -4.02 9.45
C VAL A 4 19.48 -5.04 10.24
N THR A 5 18.73 -5.90 9.54
CA THR A 5 17.84 -6.88 10.17
C THR A 5 18.44 -8.28 10.27
N ARG A 6 19.76 -8.40 10.13
CA ARG A 6 20.47 -9.67 10.24
C ARG A 6 21.00 -9.87 11.68
N PRO A 7 21.12 -11.13 12.14
CA PRO A 7 21.70 -11.45 13.44
C PRO A 7 23.10 -10.87 13.66
N THR A 8 23.41 -10.43 14.89
CA THR A 8 24.70 -9.80 15.23
C THR A 8 25.88 -10.77 15.15
N ASP A 9 25.66 -12.06 15.39
CA ASP A 9 26.64 -13.13 15.25
C ASP A 9 27.05 -13.40 13.79
N THR A 10 26.27 -12.91 12.82
CA THR A 10 26.58 -12.93 11.38
C THR A 10 27.00 -11.57 10.82
N GLY A 11 27.33 -10.62 11.70
CA GLY A 11 27.77 -9.27 11.33
C GLY A 11 26.62 -8.33 10.91
N GLY A 12 25.40 -8.61 11.35
CA GLY A 12 24.27 -7.67 11.25
C GLY A 12 24.13 -6.74 12.46
N LEU A 13 23.19 -5.79 12.39
CA LEU A 13 22.91 -4.86 13.48
C LEU A 13 21.89 -5.40 14.51
N GLY A 14 21.21 -6.51 14.21
CA GLY A 14 20.30 -7.18 15.15
C GLY A 14 18.89 -6.61 15.25
N PHE A 15 18.49 -5.69 14.36
CA PHE A 15 17.10 -5.20 14.35
C PHE A 15 16.14 -6.30 13.84
N GLY A 16 14.91 -6.33 14.35
CA GLY A 16 13.90 -7.27 13.84
C GLY A 16 13.34 -6.87 12.48
N LEU A 17 13.17 -5.56 12.28
CA LEU A 17 12.54 -4.95 11.11
C LEU A 17 13.27 -3.66 10.70
N LYS A 18 13.11 -3.28 9.43
CA LYS A 18 13.61 -2.03 8.86
C LYS A 18 12.51 -1.36 8.04
N TRP A 19 12.40 -0.05 8.13
CA TRP A 19 11.50 0.71 7.27
C TRP A 19 11.96 0.67 5.81
N ASN A 20 11.03 0.34 4.91
CA ASN A 20 11.26 0.38 3.48
C ASN A 20 11.01 1.79 2.93
N MET A 21 11.98 2.68 3.16
CA MET A 21 11.89 4.07 2.71
C MET A 21 11.85 4.21 1.18
N GLY A 22 12.48 3.28 0.46
CA GLY A 22 12.43 3.24 -1.01
C GLY A 22 11.02 2.94 -1.50
N TRP A 23 10.41 1.85 -1.02
CA TRP A 23 9.00 1.54 -1.31
C TRP A 23 8.06 2.70 -0.95
N MET A 24 8.26 3.34 0.20
CA MET A 24 7.42 4.47 0.62
C MET A 24 7.51 5.62 -0.38
N HIS A 25 8.73 6.01 -0.76
CA HIS A 25 8.96 7.11 -1.70
C HIS A 25 8.39 6.80 -3.08
N ASP A 26 8.80 5.68 -3.67
CA ASP A 26 8.43 5.27 -5.03
C ASP A 26 6.91 5.10 -5.14
N SER A 27 6.28 4.45 -4.15
CA SER A 27 4.83 4.19 -4.20
C SER A 27 3.98 5.44 -3.95
N LEU A 28 4.44 6.39 -3.14
CA LEU A 28 3.77 7.68 -2.95
C LEU A 28 3.92 8.58 -4.18
N GLU A 29 5.08 8.58 -4.83
CA GLU A 29 5.31 9.29 -6.09
C GLU A 29 4.38 8.75 -7.19
N TYR A 30 4.34 7.43 -7.38
CA TYR A 30 3.46 6.78 -8.35
C TYR A 30 1.99 7.17 -8.20
N VAL A 31 1.43 7.08 -6.98
CA VAL A 31 0.01 7.39 -6.76
C VAL A 31 -0.30 8.88 -6.82
N SER A 32 0.70 9.76 -6.71
CA SER A 32 0.53 11.21 -6.87
C SER A 32 0.41 11.65 -8.33
N HIS A 33 0.94 10.85 -9.28
CA HIS A 33 0.79 11.12 -10.70
C HIS A 33 -0.66 10.97 -11.17
N GLU A 34 -1.10 11.91 -12.02
CA GLU A 34 -2.34 11.78 -12.80
C GLU A 34 -2.40 10.40 -13.50
N PRO A 35 -3.54 9.70 -13.54
CA PRO A 35 -3.61 8.33 -14.03
C PRO A 35 -3.07 8.11 -15.45
N VAL A 36 -3.19 9.12 -16.32
CA VAL A 36 -2.67 9.08 -17.70
C VAL A 36 -1.13 9.03 -17.77
N HIS A 37 -0.44 9.52 -16.73
CA HIS A 37 1.03 9.53 -16.66
C HIS A 37 1.59 8.29 -15.98
N ARG A 38 0.80 7.58 -15.17
CA ARG A 38 1.26 6.43 -14.36
C ARG A 38 1.93 5.31 -15.16
N LYS A 39 1.58 5.11 -16.43
CA LYS A 39 2.24 4.14 -17.30
C LYS A 39 3.75 4.39 -17.47
N TYR A 40 4.19 5.64 -17.44
CA TYR A 40 5.62 6.00 -17.53
C TYR A 40 6.37 5.74 -16.22
N HIS A 41 5.63 5.56 -15.13
CA HIS A 41 6.09 5.41 -13.76
C HIS A 41 5.81 4.02 -13.19
N HIS A 42 5.34 3.07 -14.01
CA HIS A 42 4.92 1.74 -13.54
C HIS A 42 6.01 1.00 -12.74
N HIS A 43 7.28 1.24 -13.09
CA HIS A 43 8.44 0.68 -12.42
C HIS A 43 8.57 1.10 -10.94
N GLU A 44 8.06 2.26 -10.54
CA GLU A 44 8.12 2.75 -9.14
C GLU A 44 7.41 1.79 -8.18
N MET A 45 6.32 1.16 -8.63
CA MET A 45 5.55 0.21 -7.82
C MET A 45 6.13 -1.21 -7.85
N THR A 46 6.96 -1.55 -8.84
CA THR A 46 7.52 -2.91 -9.00
C THR A 46 8.97 -3.01 -8.50
N PHE A 47 9.70 -1.90 -8.47
CA PHE A 47 11.14 -1.86 -8.16
C PHE A 47 11.45 -2.32 -6.73
N ALA A 48 10.58 -2.03 -5.77
CA ALA A 48 10.73 -2.48 -4.38
C ALA A 48 10.90 -4.00 -4.26
N MET A 49 10.30 -4.78 -5.17
CA MET A 49 10.41 -6.24 -5.19
C MET A 49 11.82 -6.75 -5.55
N VAL A 50 12.65 -5.94 -6.22
CA VAL A 50 14.04 -6.28 -6.54
C VAL A 50 14.86 -6.52 -5.26
N TYR A 51 14.54 -5.80 -4.18
CA TYR A 51 15.28 -5.87 -2.92
C TYR A 51 14.41 -6.22 -1.71
N ALA A 52 13.12 -6.53 -1.89
CA ALA A 52 12.16 -6.83 -0.82
C ALA A 52 12.58 -7.95 0.14
N TYR A 53 13.51 -8.84 -0.28
CA TYR A 53 13.99 -9.95 0.55
C TYR A 53 15.40 -9.74 1.13
N SER A 54 15.98 -8.56 0.90
CA SER A 54 17.32 -8.24 1.44
C SER A 54 17.30 -7.99 2.95
N GLU A 55 16.20 -7.46 3.46
CA GLU A 55 15.94 -7.13 4.87
C GLU A 55 14.49 -7.52 5.24
N ASN A 56 14.17 -7.53 6.53
CA ASN A 56 12.80 -7.73 7.00
C ASN A 56 12.07 -6.38 7.03
N TYR A 57 11.22 -6.12 6.04
CA TYR A 57 10.66 -4.78 5.85
C TYR A 57 9.33 -4.52 6.58
N VAL A 58 9.21 -3.29 7.07
CA VAL A 58 7.94 -2.59 7.31
C VAL A 58 7.74 -1.61 6.16
N LEU A 59 6.52 -1.49 5.65
CA LEU A 59 6.05 -0.54 4.66
C LEU A 59 5.44 0.65 5.41
N PRO A 60 6.14 1.80 5.54
CA PRO A 60 5.70 2.88 6.40
C PRO A 60 5.00 3.99 5.61
N ILE A 61 3.82 4.40 6.07
CA ILE A 61 3.23 5.71 5.82
C ILE A 61 3.17 6.42 7.16
N SER A 62 4.28 7.07 7.51
CA SER A 62 4.50 7.64 8.83
C SER A 62 4.09 9.11 8.91
N HIS A 63 4.15 9.69 10.11
CA HIS A 63 3.90 11.11 10.36
C HIS A 63 4.73 12.05 9.49
N ASP A 64 5.99 11.69 9.21
CA ASP A 64 6.91 12.51 8.40
C ASP A 64 6.43 12.71 6.97
N GLU A 65 5.52 11.87 6.47
CA GLU A 65 5.01 11.96 5.10
C GLU A 65 3.76 12.82 4.96
N VAL A 66 3.20 13.31 6.07
CA VAL A 66 1.91 14.03 6.11
C VAL A 66 1.98 15.38 6.84
N VAL A 67 3.18 16.00 6.82
CA VAL A 67 3.50 17.30 7.42
C VAL A 67 4.38 18.13 6.49
N HIS A 68 4.63 19.38 6.89
CA HIS A 68 5.64 20.27 6.28
C HIS A 68 5.47 20.49 4.77
N GLY A 69 4.22 20.65 4.32
CA GLY A 69 3.90 20.88 2.90
C GLY A 69 3.80 19.62 2.06
N LYS A 70 4.02 18.43 2.64
CA LYS A 70 3.89 17.15 1.93
C LYS A 70 2.44 16.72 1.72
N GLN A 71 1.46 17.36 2.35
CA GLN A 71 0.03 17.03 2.31
C GLN A 71 -0.32 15.70 2.99
N ALA A 72 -1.56 15.57 3.47
CA ALA A 72 -2.11 14.28 3.91
C ALA A 72 -2.26 13.29 2.74
N LEU A 73 -2.32 12.00 3.03
CA LEU A 73 -2.34 10.93 2.02
C LEU A 73 -3.44 11.11 0.96
N VAL A 74 -4.67 11.43 1.37
CA VAL A 74 -5.78 11.65 0.43
C VAL A 74 -5.57 12.89 -0.45
N SER A 75 -4.86 13.89 0.08
CA SER A 75 -4.59 15.15 -0.60
C SER A 75 -3.46 15.06 -1.61
N LYS A 76 -2.62 14.01 -1.54
CA LYS A 76 -1.61 13.67 -2.56
C LYS A 76 -2.23 13.07 -3.82
N MET A 77 -3.43 12.48 -3.70
CA MET A 77 -4.06 11.76 -4.82
C MET A 77 -4.60 12.75 -5.88
N PRO A 78 -4.50 12.43 -7.17
CA PRO A 78 -5.04 13.26 -8.24
C PRO A 78 -6.57 13.16 -8.34
N GLY A 79 -7.15 14.08 -9.12
CA GLY A 79 -8.57 14.07 -9.46
C GLY A 79 -9.49 14.71 -8.42
N ASP A 80 -10.79 14.52 -8.63
CA ASP A 80 -11.85 15.01 -7.74
C ASP A 80 -11.90 14.26 -6.41
N TRP A 81 -12.72 14.73 -5.46
CA TRP A 81 -12.81 14.14 -4.13
C TRP A 81 -13.17 12.65 -4.13
N TRP A 82 -14.01 12.20 -5.07
CA TRP A 82 -14.35 10.79 -5.19
C TRP A 82 -13.14 9.98 -5.67
N GLN A 83 -12.45 10.47 -6.70
CA GLN A 83 -11.25 9.86 -7.26
C GLN A 83 -10.12 9.78 -6.22
N ARG A 84 -9.90 10.83 -5.43
CA ARG A 84 -8.87 10.86 -4.39
C ARG A 84 -9.06 9.75 -3.36
N ARG A 85 -10.28 9.59 -2.84
CA ARG A 85 -10.58 8.50 -1.90
C ARG A 85 -10.54 7.13 -2.56
N ALA A 86 -10.96 7.01 -3.82
CA ALA A 86 -10.83 5.76 -4.55
C ALA A 86 -9.36 5.34 -4.68
N ASN A 87 -8.47 6.28 -4.99
CA ASN A 87 -7.03 6.06 -5.01
C ASN A 87 -6.46 5.66 -3.64
N VAL A 88 -6.86 6.33 -2.55
CA VAL A 88 -6.46 5.92 -1.18
C VAL A 88 -6.87 4.48 -0.91
N ARG A 89 -8.11 4.10 -1.24
CA ARG A 89 -8.60 2.72 -1.03
C ARG A 89 -7.81 1.70 -1.85
N ALA A 90 -7.54 1.98 -3.12
CA ALA A 90 -6.72 1.13 -3.98
C ALA A 90 -5.28 1.00 -3.45
N TYR A 91 -4.68 2.12 -3.05
CA TYR A 91 -3.32 2.17 -2.51
C TYR A 91 -3.18 1.40 -1.21
N LEU A 92 -4.10 1.57 -0.25
CA LEU A 92 -4.07 0.81 1.00
C LEU A 92 -4.33 -0.68 0.78
N GLY A 93 -5.20 -1.04 -0.17
CA GLY A 93 -5.39 -2.43 -0.59
C GLY A 93 -4.10 -3.04 -1.14
N PHE A 94 -3.39 -2.31 -2.01
CA PHE A 94 -2.07 -2.71 -2.52
C PHE A 94 -1.04 -2.85 -1.39
N MET A 95 -0.93 -1.86 -0.51
CA MET A 95 0.00 -1.85 0.63
C MET A 95 -0.22 -3.04 1.59
N TRP A 96 -1.47 -3.42 1.87
CA TRP A 96 -1.79 -4.58 2.69
C TRP A 96 -1.46 -5.92 2.01
N ALA A 97 -1.52 -5.94 0.68
CA ALA A 97 -1.21 -7.13 -0.12
C ALA A 97 0.29 -7.28 -0.43
N HIS A 98 1.05 -6.18 -0.47
CA HIS A 98 2.48 -6.18 -0.78
C HIS A 98 3.30 -6.88 0.33
N PRO A 99 4.37 -7.63 0.00
CA PRO A 99 5.26 -8.21 1.02
C PRO A 99 5.85 -7.16 1.96
N GLY A 100 5.76 -7.42 3.26
CA GLY A 100 6.21 -6.53 4.33
C GLY A 100 5.11 -6.26 5.37
N LYS A 101 5.50 -5.77 6.55
CA LYS A 101 4.55 -5.39 7.62
C LYS A 101 4.03 -3.97 7.41
N GLN A 102 2.79 -3.67 7.77
CA GLN A 102 2.17 -2.37 7.51
C GLN A 102 2.34 -1.40 8.67
N LEU A 103 2.55 -0.11 8.37
CA LEU A 103 2.45 0.99 9.32
C LEU A 103 1.74 2.17 8.66
N LEU A 104 0.61 2.59 9.23
CA LEU A 104 -0.19 3.72 8.77
C LEU A 104 -0.39 4.71 9.92
N PHE A 105 -0.02 5.97 9.72
CA PHE A 105 -0.15 7.02 10.73
C PHE A 105 -1.60 7.48 10.88
N MET A 106 -1.97 7.92 12.09
CA MET A 106 -3.33 8.37 12.41
C MET A 106 -3.82 9.51 11.51
N GLY A 107 -5.12 9.57 11.28
CA GLY A 107 -5.76 10.49 10.34
C GLY A 107 -5.84 9.94 8.92
N GLN A 108 -4.88 9.10 8.51
CA GLN A 108 -4.86 8.57 7.14
C GLN A 108 -5.91 7.46 6.94
N GLU A 109 -6.26 6.74 8.01
CA GLU A 109 -7.25 5.67 8.00
C GLU A 109 -8.68 6.15 7.71
N PHE A 110 -8.98 7.44 7.89
CA PHE A 110 -10.28 8.02 7.55
C PHE A 110 -10.17 9.16 6.52
N ALA A 111 -9.05 9.21 5.79
CA ALA A 111 -8.79 10.22 4.76
C ALA A 111 -8.95 11.66 5.27
N GLN A 112 -8.26 11.99 6.36
CA GLN A 112 -8.07 13.37 6.78
C GLN A 112 -7.45 14.20 5.65
N GLY A 113 -8.02 15.36 5.35
CA GLY A 113 -7.57 16.21 4.24
C GLY A 113 -6.40 17.12 4.59
N ALA A 114 -6.42 17.68 5.81
CA ALA A 114 -5.35 18.55 6.29
C ALA A 114 -4.11 17.76 6.73
N GLU A 115 -2.94 18.37 6.58
CA GLU A 115 -1.71 17.86 7.19
C GLU A 115 -1.87 17.66 8.69
N TRP A 116 -1.12 16.70 9.23
CA TRP A 116 -1.12 16.46 10.66
C TRP A 116 -0.60 17.69 11.41
N CYS A 117 -1.30 18.03 12.50
CA CYS A 117 -0.92 19.10 13.41
C CYS A 117 -1.00 18.56 14.83
N GLU A 118 0.13 18.50 15.53
CA GLU A 118 0.20 17.99 16.90
C GLU A 118 -0.67 18.79 17.87
N GLU A 119 -0.79 20.11 17.67
CA GLU A 119 -1.60 21.00 18.51
C GLU A 119 -3.10 20.73 18.42
N ARG A 120 -3.57 20.24 17.26
CA ARG A 120 -5.00 19.99 16.98
C ARG A 120 -5.38 18.51 17.05
N GLY A 121 -4.42 17.60 16.85
CA GLY A 121 -4.69 16.17 16.75
C GLY A 121 -5.45 15.79 15.47
N PRO A 122 -5.96 14.54 15.38
CA PRO A 122 -6.76 14.09 14.24
C PRO A 122 -8.11 14.84 14.13
N GLU A 123 -8.56 15.08 12.91
CA GLU A 123 -9.81 15.77 12.59
C GLU A 123 -11.06 14.89 12.78
N TRP A 124 -11.33 14.48 14.02
CA TRP A 124 -12.44 13.57 14.36
C TRP A 124 -13.81 14.06 13.90
N TRP A 125 -13.99 15.38 13.76
CA TRP A 125 -15.22 16.00 13.27
C TRP A 125 -15.61 15.54 11.85
N LEU A 126 -14.65 15.04 11.06
CA LEU A 126 -14.91 14.43 9.74
C LEU A 126 -15.75 13.16 9.83
N LEU A 127 -15.81 12.53 11.00
CA LEU A 127 -16.59 11.31 11.25
C LEU A 127 -17.93 11.59 11.94
N ASP A 128 -18.19 12.83 12.34
CA ASP A 128 -19.43 13.22 13.02
C ASP A 128 -20.65 12.99 12.12
N GLU A 129 -21.72 12.45 12.69
CA GLU A 129 -22.96 12.13 11.94
C GLU A 129 -23.59 13.36 11.27
N GLY A 130 -23.41 14.55 11.87
CA GLY A 130 -23.91 15.82 11.33
C GLY A 130 -23.09 16.40 10.18
N TYR A 131 -21.88 15.89 9.91
CA TYR A 131 -21.07 16.38 8.81
C TYR A 131 -21.53 15.74 7.48
N HIS A 132 -21.86 16.58 6.49
CA HIS A 132 -22.49 16.15 5.24
C HIS A 132 -21.66 15.12 4.45
N SER A 133 -20.32 15.13 4.59
CA SER A 133 -19.41 14.18 3.93
C SER A 133 -18.90 13.08 4.86
N ALA A 134 -19.46 12.89 6.06
CA ALA A 134 -18.93 11.91 7.00
C ALA A 134 -19.00 10.46 6.50
N GLY A 135 -19.98 10.14 5.64
CA GLY A 135 -20.03 8.85 4.96
C GLY A 135 -18.80 8.56 4.11
N ASP A 136 -18.19 9.61 3.55
CA ASP A 136 -17.03 9.49 2.68
C ASP A 136 -15.76 9.09 3.42
N HIS A 137 -15.56 9.67 4.61
CA HIS A 137 -14.45 9.37 5.52
C HIS A 137 -14.64 8.01 6.20
N ARG A 138 -15.88 7.70 6.63
CA ARG A 138 -16.24 6.38 7.16
C ARG A 138 -15.96 5.25 6.16
N GLY A 139 -16.20 5.47 4.87
CA GLY A 139 -15.88 4.47 3.85
C GLY A 139 -14.40 4.08 3.77
N VAL A 140 -13.48 5.02 4.02
CA VAL A 140 -12.03 4.71 4.08
C VAL A 140 -11.69 4.01 5.40
N ARG A 141 -12.26 4.48 6.52
CA ARG A 141 -12.08 3.86 7.83
C ARG A 141 -12.55 2.41 7.87
N ASP A 142 -13.72 2.17 7.30
CA ASP A 142 -14.32 0.84 7.24
C ASP A 142 -13.50 -0.08 6.34
N LEU A 143 -12.94 0.41 5.23
CA LEU A 143 -11.97 -0.36 4.46
C LEU A 143 -10.74 -0.75 5.31
N VAL A 144 -10.14 0.19 6.06
CA VAL A 144 -8.96 -0.13 6.89
C VAL A 144 -9.28 -1.17 7.95
N ARG A 145 -10.47 -1.11 8.57
CA ARG A 145 -10.96 -2.17 9.46
C ARG A 145 -11.01 -3.52 8.73
N ASP A 146 -11.67 -3.55 7.57
CA ASP A 146 -11.89 -4.79 6.83
C ASP A 146 -10.55 -5.37 6.29
N LEU A 147 -9.60 -4.52 5.89
CA LEU A 147 -8.24 -4.90 5.52
C LEU A 147 -7.49 -5.53 6.70
N ASN A 148 -7.59 -4.95 7.90
CA ASN A 148 -6.97 -5.49 9.11
C ASN A 148 -7.58 -6.84 9.52
N ASP A 149 -8.90 -7.00 9.39
CA ASP A 149 -9.58 -8.26 9.65
C ASP A 149 -9.15 -9.33 8.66
N ARG A 150 -9.09 -8.97 7.37
CA ARG A 150 -8.65 -9.89 6.31
C ARG A 150 -7.18 -10.27 6.45
N TYR A 151 -6.30 -9.32 6.77
CA TYR A 151 -4.87 -9.56 6.98
C TYR A 151 -4.64 -10.62 8.04
N ARG A 152 -5.24 -10.44 9.22
CA ARG A 152 -5.12 -11.40 10.34
C ARG A 152 -5.67 -12.78 9.98
N ALA A 153 -6.79 -12.82 9.26
CA ALA A 153 -7.44 -14.07 8.87
C ALA A 153 -6.79 -14.79 7.67
N THR A 154 -5.80 -14.18 7.00
CA THR A 154 -5.26 -14.71 5.73
C THR A 154 -3.74 -14.91 5.80
N PRO A 155 -3.27 -16.11 6.15
CA PRO A 155 -1.84 -16.39 6.34
C PRO A 155 -0.93 -16.01 5.17
N ALA A 156 -1.41 -16.12 3.93
CA ALA A 156 -0.65 -15.75 2.73
C ALA A 156 -0.17 -14.30 2.73
N LEU A 157 -0.86 -13.40 3.45
CA LEU A 157 -0.52 -11.97 3.51
C LEU A 157 0.65 -11.67 4.46
N TRP A 158 1.08 -12.61 5.31
CA TRP A 158 2.05 -12.31 6.37
C TRP A 158 3.06 -13.40 6.73
N GLN A 159 2.79 -14.68 6.46
CA GLN A 159 3.70 -15.78 6.84
C GLN A 159 5.05 -15.68 6.12
N ARG A 160 5.01 -15.36 4.81
CA ARG A 160 6.17 -15.46 3.91
C ARG A 160 6.64 -14.11 3.36
N ASP A 161 6.49 -13.03 4.14
CA ASP A 161 6.91 -11.68 3.71
C ASP A 161 8.41 -11.59 3.39
N THR A 162 9.23 -12.43 4.01
CA THR A 162 10.70 -12.42 3.87
C THR A 162 11.23 -13.59 3.04
N ASP A 163 10.35 -14.36 2.40
CA ASP A 163 10.70 -15.51 1.57
C ASP A 163 10.27 -15.24 0.12
N PRO A 164 11.19 -15.27 -0.86
CA PRO A 164 10.86 -15.04 -2.27
C PRO A 164 9.75 -15.93 -2.83
N SER A 165 9.57 -17.13 -2.29
CA SER A 165 8.50 -18.04 -2.71
C SER A 165 7.12 -17.70 -2.14
N GLY A 166 7.04 -16.69 -1.26
CA GLY A 166 5.80 -16.11 -0.76
C GLY A 166 5.09 -15.16 -1.74
N PHE A 167 5.70 -14.86 -2.90
CA PHE A 167 5.19 -13.88 -3.87
C PHE A 167 5.46 -14.32 -5.31
N ARG A 168 4.55 -14.01 -6.24
CA ARG A 168 4.77 -14.16 -7.68
C ARG A 168 3.95 -13.14 -8.46
N TRP A 169 4.59 -12.38 -9.36
CA TRP A 169 3.85 -11.57 -10.33
C TRP A 169 2.99 -12.45 -11.24
N VAL A 170 1.73 -12.05 -11.43
CA VAL A 170 0.83 -12.61 -12.45
C VAL A 170 0.90 -11.74 -13.69
N GLU A 171 0.83 -10.43 -13.49
CA GLU A 171 1.02 -9.42 -14.52
C GLU A 171 1.80 -8.25 -13.91
N VAL A 172 2.94 -7.94 -14.51
CA VAL A 172 3.90 -6.92 -14.06
C VAL A 172 4.11 -5.82 -15.10
N ASP A 173 3.67 -6.03 -16.34
CA ASP A 173 3.90 -5.15 -17.47
C ASP A 173 2.59 -4.50 -17.97
N ALA A 174 1.49 -4.60 -17.22
CA ALA A 174 0.21 -3.92 -17.51
C ALA A 174 0.24 -2.41 -17.18
N ALA A 175 1.30 -1.74 -17.62
CA ALA A 175 1.52 -0.31 -17.44
C ALA A 175 0.45 0.54 -18.14
N ASP A 176 0.04 0.16 -19.35
CA ASP A 176 -1.00 0.88 -20.10
C ASP A 176 -2.37 0.87 -19.41
N ASP A 177 -2.66 -0.17 -18.61
CA ASP A 177 -3.89 -0.30 -17.84
C ASP A 177 -3.77 0.21 -16.40
N ASN A 178 -2.56 0.56 -15.93
CA ASN A 178 -2.24 0.83 -14.53
C ASN A 178 -2.63 -0.32 -13.58
N VAL A 179 -2.46 -1.57 -14.02
CA VAL A 179 -2.85 -2.76 -13.26
C VAL A 179 -1.62 -3.46 -12.68
N PHE A 180 -1.70 -3.83 -11.41
CA PHE A 180 -0.75 -4.71 -10.75
C PHE A 180 -1.47 -5.97 -10.29
N ALA A 181 -1.00 -7.14 -10.71
CA ALA A 181 -1.57 -8.41 -10.29
C ALA A 181 -0.47 -9.37 -9.82
N PHE A 182 -0.61 -9.89 -8.61
CA PHE A 182 0.36 -10.82 -8.04
C PHE A 182 -0.30 -11.81 -7.09
N LEU A 183 0.38 -12.93 -6.89
CA LEU A 183 0.03 -13.97 -5.94
C LEU A 183 0.85 -13.81 -4.67
N ARG A 184 0.20 -14.06 -3.53
CA ARG A 184 0.80 -14.27 -2.22
C ARG A 184 0.60 -15.73 -1.81
N TYR A 185 1.56 -16.34 -1.16
CA TYR A 185 1.47 -17.74 -0.70
C TYR A 185 1.69 -17.85 0.80
N ASP A 186 0.92 -18.74 1.42
CA ASP A 186 1.14 -19.18 2.79
C ASP A 186 2.14 -20.35 2.86
N ASP A 187 2.46 -20.82 4.08
CA ASP A 187 3.38 -21.95 4.29
C ASP A 187 2.85 -23.27 3.73
N GLY A 188 1.53 -23.40 3.56
CA GLY A 188 0.88 -24.52 2.91
C GLY A 188 0.81 -24.41 1.39
N GLY A 189 1.34 -23.33 0.81
CA GLY A 189 1.31 -23.07 -0.64
C GLY A 189 -0.05 -22.59 -1.16
N ARG A 190 -1.00 -22.20 -0.28
CA ARG A 190 -2.30 -21.68 -0.73
C ARG A 190 -2.13 -20.26 -1.29
N PRO A 191 -2.58 -20.02 -2.53
CA PRO A 191 -2.45 -18.70 -3.16
C PRO A 191 -3.56 -17.74 -2.72
N LEU A 192 -3.21 -16.46 -2.63
CA LEU A 192 -4.11 -15.32 -2.68
C LEU A 192 -3.74 -14.45 -3.87
N LEU A 193 -4.70 -14.18 -4.75
CA LEU A 193 -4.53 -13.22 -5.85
C LEU A 193 -4.90 -11.82 -5.37
N ALA A 194 -3.96 -10.88 -5.50
CA ALA A 194 -4.18 -9.46 -5.30
C ALA A 194 -4.15 -8.76 -6.67
N VAL A 195 -5.16 -7.94 -6.93
CA VAL A 195 -5.26 -7.12 -8.14
C VAL A 195 -5.56 -5.69 -7.72
N SER A 196 -4.73 -4.75 -8.15
CA SER A 196 -4.90 -3.32 -7.92
C SER A 196 -4.96 -2.61 -9.26
N ASN A 197 -6.03 -1.85 -9.49
CA ASN A 197 -6.20 -1.01 -10.67
C ASN A 197 -6.12 0.45 -10.24
N PHE A 198 -5.12 1.16 -10.76
CA PHE A 198 -4.87 2.59 -10.53
C PHE A 198 -5.32 3.46 -11.71
N SER A 199 -6.19 2.95 -12.58
CA SER A 199 -6.90 3.72 -13.60
C SER A 199 -8.31 4.10 -13.12
N PRO A 200 -8.82 5.30 -13.45
CA PRO A 200 -10.22 5.66 -13.23
C PRO A 200 -11.16 5.00 -14.27
N TRP A 201 -10.60 4.31 -15.28
CA TRP A 201 -11.37 3.67 -16.34
C TRP A 201 -11.96 2.33 -15.88
N SER A 202 -13.24 2.14 -16.13
CA SER A 202 -14.03 0.99 -15.66
C SER A 202 -14.33 -0.06 -16.73
N GLY A 203 -13.60 -0.07 -17.85
CA GLY A 203 -13.77 -1.12 -18.85
C GLY A 203 -13.01 -2.40 -18.49
N THR A 204 -13.45 -3.51 -19.07
CA THR A 204 -13.02 -4.84 -18.65
C THR A 204 -11.70 -5.23 -19.31
N THR A 205 -10.59 -5.13 -18.58
CA THR A 205 -9.36 -5.87 -18.91
C THR A 205 -9.35 -7.14 -18.05
N THR A 206 -9.68 -8.29 -18.63
CA THR A 206 -9.70 -9.57 -17.92
C THR A 206 -8.26 -10.05 -17.71
N PRO A 207 -7.73 -10.13 -16.47
CA PRO A 207 -6.39 -10.65 -16.24
C PRO A 207 -6.35 -12.13 -16.63
N SER A 208 -5.46 -12.52 -17.54
CA SER A 208 -5.26 -13.93 -17.86
C SER A 208 -4.50 -14.62 -16.73
N VAL A 209 -5.20 -15.41 -15.91
CA VAL A 209 -4.54 -16.33 -14.98
C VAL A 209 -4.12 -17.57 -15.78
N PRO A 210 -2.81 -17.89 -15.88
CA PRO A 210 -2.39 -19.13 -16.54
C PRO A 210 -2.91 -20.32 -15.74
N ALA A 211 -3.64 -21.21 -16.42
CA ALA A 211 -4.06 -22.48 -15.87
C ALA A 211 -2.81 -23.29 -15.49
N THR A 212 -2.70 -23.67 -14.22
CA THR A 212 -1.66 -24.56 -13.72
C THR A 212 -1.82 -25.92 -14.41
N THR A 213 -0.83 -26.34 -15.20
CA THR A 213 -0.62 -27.74 -15.60
C THR A 213 0.05 -28.52 -14.50
#